data_AF-A0A562WJ58-F1
#
_entry.id   AF-A0A562WJ58-F1
#
_cell.length_a   1.000
_cell.length_b   1.000
_cell.length_c   1.000
_cell.angle_alpha   90.00
_cell.angle_beta   90.00
_cell.angle_gamma   90.00
#
_symmetry.space_group_name_H-M   'P 1'
#
loop_
_entity.id
_entity.type
_entity.pdbx_description
1 polymer ?
#
loop_
_entity_poly.entity_id
_entity_poly.type
_entity_poly.pdbx_seq_one_letter_code
_entity_poly.pdbx_strand_id
1 'polypeptide(L)'
;MRFGRRLVVSVAMVLGFLVLSGQPAQAAYYNTYSDIASTPDTGCCTGVQGFAAGATYLYSIKTRTNYDDVSVIYRVHKDTGARVLMTNGTNNTSTNPWLGHANDMTIVDIDGQHHMFVVTMKSSGAQLVRLRYDGTTYYHAGSYQVRLNGAVATPSGIHRVSVSSSAITFMFKSGRTIYNASLPLRASSGTIDLTQAFTLQVEGALVNGATVPDLGTFVNQGFFYDAPKKVLYYPLTKDNRSIVLVYRNVSPATTGTAPAATDLSFRITSSAYSKFEIEGVGISDGKLYFNTNRSNSSGAYDGVHVFNGYVAA
;
A
#
# COMPACT_ATOMS: atom_id res chain seq x y z
N MET A 1 70.03 18.25 -19.10
CA MET A 1 68.58 18.13 -19.39
C MET A 1 68.07 16.78 -18.92
N ARG A 2 67.47 16.66 -17.71
CA ARG A 2 66.73 15.45 -17.29
C ARG A 2 65.90 15.62 -16.01
N PHE A 3 65.47 16.84 -15.68
CA PHE A 3 64.57 17.10 -14.54
C PHE A 3 63.17 17.59 -14.93
N GLY A 4 62.93 17.91 -16.21
CA GLY A 4 61.62 18.42 -16.67
C GLY A 4 60.59 17.37 -17.09
N ARG A 5 60.91 16.06 -17.03
CA ARG A 5 60.04 14.98 -17.55
C ARG A 5 59.30 14.17 -16.49
N ARG A 6 59.58 14.39 -15.19
CA ARG A 6 58.91 13.67 -14.08
C ARG A 6 57.81 14.46 -13.38
N LEU A 7 57.66 15.75 -13.66
CA LEU A 7 56.58 16.57 -13.09
C LEU A 7 55.28 16.51 -13.92
N VAL A 8 55.37 16.19 -15.22
CA VAL A 8 54.20 16.15 -16.12
C VAL A 8 53.32 14.91 -15.90
N VAL A 9 53.90 13.81 -15.42
CA VAL A 9 53.15 12.55 -15.19
C VAL A 9 52.35 12.59 -13.88
N SER A 10 52.81 13.33 -12.86
CA SER A 10 52.11 13.41 -11.57
C SER A 10 50.89 14.33 -11.59
N VAL A 11 50.88 15.38 -12.43
CA VAL A 11 49.71 16.28 -12.56
C VAL A 11 48.58 15.62 -13.37
N ALA A 12 48.91 14.76 -14.35
CA ALA A 12 47.90 14.03 -15.12
C ALA A 12 47.18 12.93 -14.32
N MET A 13 47.85 12.27 -13.36
CA MET A 13 47.20 11.30 -12.48
C MET A 13 46.29 11.93 -11.42
N VAL A 14 46.62 13.13 -10.92
CA VAL A 14 45.75 13.82 -9.95
C VAL A 14 44.52 14.42 -10.63
N LEU A 15 44.62 14.85 -11.89
CA LEU A 15 43.45 15.29 -12.68
C LEU A 15 42.58 14.14 -13.20
N GLY A 16 43.12 12.92 -13.38
CA GLY A 16 42.34 11.73 -13.76
C GLY A 16 41.45 11.17 -12.64
N PHE A 17 41.77 11.47 -11.37
CA PHE A 17 40.98 11.05 -10.20
C PHE A 17 39.88 12.05 -9.78
N LEU A 18 39.83 13.24 -10.40
CA LEU A 18 38.88 14.31 -10.04
C LEU A 18 37.63 14.38 -10.95
N VAL A 19 37.48 13.49 -11.93
CA VAL A 19 36.34 13.49 -12.88
C VAL A 19 35.57 12.17 -12.89
N LEU A 20 35.58 11.44 -11.77
CA LEU A 20 34.46 10.57 -11.40
C LEU A 20 33.67 11.26 -10.29
N SER A 21 33.27 12.51 -10.54
CA SER A 21 32.06 13.02 -9.92
C SER A 21 30.95 12.08 -10.39
N GLY A 22 30.62 11.10 -9.55
CA GLY A 22 29.47 10.24 -9.77
C GLY A 22 28.32 11.14 -10.14
N GLN A 23 27.77 10.94 -11.33
CA GLN A 23 26.50 11.59 -11.64
C GLN A 23 25.58 11.25 -10.47
N PRO A 24 24.87 12.23 -9.88
CA PRO A 24 23.89 11.91 -8.86
C PRO A 24 23.02 10.83 -9.46
N ALA A 25 22.94 9.67 -8.79
CA ALA A 25 22.15 8.55 -9.28
C ALA A 25 20.77 9.13 -9.65
N GLN A 26 20.42 9.04 -10.94
CA GLN A 26 19.18 9.64 -11.42
C GLN A 26 18.04 9.06 -10.57
N ALA A 27 17.23 9.94 -9.97
CA ALA A 27 16.12 9.50 -9.14
C ALA A 27 15.27 8.50 -9.94
N ALA A 28 15.11 7.30 -9.41
CA ALA A 28 14.34 6.26 -10.06
C ALA A 28 12.87 6.68 -10.12
N TYR A 29 12.34 6.68 -11.34
CA TYR A 29 10.98 7.13 -11.61
C TYR A 29 10.24 6.11 -12.46
N TYR A 30 9.11 5.64 -11.94
CA TYR A 30 8.29 4.61 -12.59
C TYR A 30 6.92 5.17 -12.93
N ASN A 31 6.59 5.15 -14.23
CA ASN A 31 5.38 5.78 -14.77
C ASN A 31 4.59 4.92 -15.75
N THR A 32 4.93 3.63 -15.86
CA THR A 32 4.20 2.65 -16.65
C THR A 32 3.89 1.42 -15.81
N TYR A 33 2.85 0.69 -16.21
CA TYR A 33 2.39 -0.51 -15.54
C TYR A 33 1.88 -1.52 -16.57
N SER A 34 1.68 -2.76 -16.12
CA SER A 34 1.01 -3.81 -16.87
C SER A 34 -0.23 -4.27 -16.11
N ASP A 35 -1.33 -4.49 -16.84
CA ASP A 35 -2.53 -5.11 -16.26
C ASP A 35 -2.25 -6.60 -15.97
N ILE A 36 -2.64 -7.05 -14.78
CA ILE A 36 -2.59 -8.48 -14.41
C ILE A 36 -3.96 -9.12 -14.60
N ALA A 37 -5.00 -8.49 -14.06
CA ALA A 37 -6.38 -8.92 -14.25
C ALA A 37 -7.36 -7.77 -14.00
N SER A 38 -8.50 -7.79 -14.70
CA SER A 38 -9.62 -6.92 -14.35
C SER A 38 -10.33 -7.37 -13.08
N THR A 39 -10.96 -6.47 -12.35
CA THR A 39 -11.83 -6.77 -11.19
C THR A 39 -13.21 -6.15 -11.43
N PRO A 40 -14.08 -6.81 -12.21
CA PRO A 40 -15.36 -6.22 -12.65
C PRO A 40 -16.29 -5.92 -11.48
N ASP A 41 -17.34 -5.15 -11.74
CA ASP A 41 -18.39 -4.92 -10.76
C ASP A 41 -19.11 -6.23 -10.44
N THR A 42 -19.57 -6.38 -9.19
CA THR A 42 -20.35 -7.54 -8.76
C THR A 42 -21.56 -7.06 -7.98
N GLY A 43 -22.74 -7.20 -8.59
CA GLY A 43 -23.97 -6.67 -8.03
C GLY A 43 -23.84 -5.16 -7.77
N CYS A 44 -24.02 -4.75 -6.51
CA CYS A 44 -23.88 -3.36 -6.10
C CYS A 44 -22.45 -2.96 -5.72
N CYS A 45 -21.49 -3.88 -5.69
CA CYS A 45 -20.10 -3.59 -5.31
C CYS A 45 -19.31 -3.09 -6.52
N THR A 46 -19.16 -1.77 -6.61
CA THR A 46 -18.58 -1.05 -7.75
C THR A 46 -17.31 -0.29 -7.39
N GLY A 47 -17.11 0.10 -6.12
CA GLY A 47 -15.93 0.87 -5.70
C GLY A 47 -14.80 -0.07 -5.28
N VAL A 48 -13.65 0.00 -5.95
CA VAL A 48 -12.42 -0.68 -5.47
C VAL A 48 -11.91 0.02 -4.22
N GLN A 49 -11.43 -0.77 -3.26
CA GLN A 49 -10.94 -0.29 -1.97
C GLN A 49 -9.64 -1.02 -1.62
N GLY A 50 -9.57 -1.71 -0.48
CA GLY A 50 -8.35 -2.29 0.05
C GLY A 50 -7.66 -3.30 -0.87
N PHE A 51 -6.35 -3.41 -0.68
CA PHE A 51 -5.45 -4.26 -1.45
C PHE A 51 -4.42 -4.95 -0.56
N ALA A 52 -4.03 -6.17 -0.90
CA ALA A 52 -2.81 -6.78 -0.38
C ALA A 52 -2.17 -7.71 -1.40
N ALA A 53 -0.85 -7.71 -1.44
CA ALA A 53 -0.06 -8.67 -2.20
C ALA A 53 0.40 -9.80 -1.28
N GLY A 54 -0.05 -11.02 -1.54
CA GLY A 54 0.47 -12.24 -0.93
C GLY A 54 1.60 -12.86 -1.74
N ALA A 55 2.10 -14.01 -1.27
CA ALA A 55 3.18 -14.74 -1.95
C ALA A 55 2.77 -15.24 -3.34
N THR A 56 1.53 -15.67 -3.55
CA THR A 56 1.06 -16.18 -4.86
C THR A 56 -0.07 -15.35 -5.44
N TYR A 57 -0.89 -14.77 -4.57
CA TYR A 57 -2.13 -14.11 -4.95
C TYR A 57 -2.16 -12.65 -4.51
N LEU A 58 -2.80 -11.83 -5.33
CA LEU A 58 -3.18 -10.45 -5.05
C LEU A 58 -4.64 -10.45 -4.61
N TYR A 59 -4.97 -9.64 -3.62
CA TYR A 59 -6.31 -9.53 -3.07
C TYR A 59 -6.81 -8.10 -3.20
N SER A 60 -8.05 -7.94 -3.65
CA SER A 60 -8.69 -6.63 -3.75
C SER A 60 -10.13 -6.70 -3.27
N ILE A 61 -10.56 -5.69 -2.53
CA ILE A 61 -11.94 -5.56 -2.08
C ILE A 61 -12.69 -4.57 -2.99
N LYS A 62 -13.93 -4.90 -3.33
CA LYS A 62 -14.90 -3.93 -3.82
C LYS A 62 -16.02 -3.72 -2.81
N THR A 63 -16.46 -2.49 -2.63
CA THR A 63 -17.60 -2.12 -1.76
C THR A 63 -18.73 -1.48 -2.56
N ARG A 64 -19.93 -1.48 -1.99
CA ARG A 64 -21.05 -0.72 -2.53
C ARG A 64 -20.80 0.77 -2.35
N THR A 65 -20.50 1.44 -3.47
CA THR A 65 -20.20 2.88 -3.51
C THR A 65 -21.30 3.68 -2.80
N ASN A 66 -20.90 4.66 -1.96
CA ASN A 66 -21.74 5.53 -1.14
C ASN A 66 -22.45 4.90 0.07
N TYR A 67 -22.38 3.58 0.27
CA TYR A 67 -23.09 2.93 1.38
C TYR A 67 -22.20 2.07 2.29
N ASP A 68 -21.14 1.46 1.76
CA ASP A 68 -20.14 0.72 2.54
C ASP A 68 -20.71 -0.38 3.46
N ASP A 69 -21.80 -1.01 3.02
CA ASP A 69 -22.54 -2.02 3.77
C ASP A 69 -22.54 -3.40 3.09
N VAL A 70 -22.01 -3.49 1.86
CA VAL A 70 -21.80 -4.73 1.13
C VAL A 70 -20.44 -4.70 0.45
N SER A 71 -19.69 -5.78 0.56
CA SER A 71 -18.38 -5.94 -0.03
C SER A 71 -18.20 -7.31 -0.68
N VAL A 72 -17.31 -7.38 -1.66
CA VAL A 72 -16.82 -8.62 -2.28
C VAL A 72 -15.29 -8.62 -2.30
N ILE A 73 -14.69 -9.81 -2.39
CA ILE A 73 -13.23 -9.98 -2.39
C ILE A 73 -12.82 -10.72 -3.66
N TYR A 74 -11.89 -10.14 -4.40
CA TYR A 74 -11.21 -10.78 -5.52
C TYR A 74 -9.86 -11.34 -5.06
N ARG A 75 -9.56 -12.57 -5.50
CA ARG A 75 -8.23 -13.18 -5.46
C ARG A 75 -7.72 -13.35 -6.88
N VAL A 76 -6.52 -12.86 -7.18
CA VAL A 76 -5.91 -12.95 -8.51
C VAL A 76 -4.54 -13.60 -8.39
N HIS A 77 -4.26 -14.63 -9.20
CA HIS A 77 -2.91 -15.19 -9.29
C HIS A 77 -1.99 -14.18 -9.94
N LYS A 78 -0.90 -13.79 -9.25
CA LYS A 78 -0.09 -12.64 -9.67
C LYS A 78 0.61 -12.81 -11.02
N ASP A 79 0.96 -14.06 -11.39
CA ASP A 79 1.66 -14.33 -12.65
C ASP A 79 0.74 -14.69 -13.82
N THR A 80 -0.36 -15.41 -13.58
CA THR A 80 -1.25 -15.90 -14.65
C THR A 80 -2.48 -15.03 -14.87
N GLY A 81 -2.76 -14.09 -13.96
CA GLY A 81 -3.99 -13.28 -13.99
C GLY A 81 -5.26 -14.07 -13.66
N ALA A 82 -5.16 -15.36 -13.29
CA ALA A 82 -6.31 -16.17 -12.94
C ALA A 82 -7.06 -15.56 -11.75
N ARG A 83 -8.30 -15.11 -11.99
CA ARG A 83 -9.12 -14.38 -11.03
C ARG A 83 -10.24 -15.24 -10.49
N VAL A 84 -10.46 -15.16 -9.18
CA VAL A 84 -11.62 -15.73 -8.49
C VAL A 84 -12.30 -14.66 -7.65
N LEU A 85 -13.63 -14.60 -7.75
CA LEU A 85 -14.47 -13.93 -6.77
C LEU A 85 -14.62 -14.88 -5.57
N MET A 86 -14.07 -14.50 -4.41
CA MET A 86 -14.03 -15.39 -3.26
C MET A 86 -15.41 -15.62 -2.66
N THR A 87 -15.62 -16.80 -2.08
CA THR A 87 -16.87 -17.21 -1.45
C THR A 87 -16.83 -16.95 0.05
N ASN A 88 -17.85 -16.29 0.57
CA ASN A 88 -18.17 -16.23 1.98
C ASN A 88 -18.68 -17.60 2.45
N GLY A 89 -17.86 -18.30 3.22
CA GLY A 89 -18.17 -19.64 3.71
C GLY A 89 -19.24 -19.68 4.81
N THR A 90 -19.71 -18.54 5.32
CA THR A 90 -20.80 -18.50 6.31
C THR A 90 -22.16 -18.75 5.68
N ASN A 91 -22.38 -18.27 4.45
CA ASN A 91 -23.68 -18.30 3.76
C ASN A 91 -23.59 -18.75 2.29
N ASN A 92 -22.40 -19.16 1.84
CA ASN A 92 -22.10 -19.58 0.47
C ASN A 92 -22.44 -18.53 -0.61
N THR A 93 -22.37 -17.23 -0.26
CA THR A 93 -22.45 -16.13 -1.25
C THR A 93 -21.05 -15.56 -1.52
N SER A 94 -20.90 -14.62 -2.45
CA SER A 94 -19.64 -13.88 -2.63
C SER A 94 -19.56 -12.59 -1.81
N THR A 95 -20.70 -12.16 -1.26
CA THR A 95 -20.88 -10.88 -0.57
C THR A 95 -20.79 -11.01 0.93
N ASN A 96 -20.43 -9.91 1.59
CA ASN A 96 -20.50 -9.79 3.05
C ASN A 96 -20.78 -8.34 3.49
N PRO A 97 -21.33 -8.12 4.69
CA PRO A 97 -21.66 -6.77 5.18
C PRO A 97 -20.65 -6.18 6.19
N TRP A 98 -19.51 -6.85 6.40
CA TRP A 98 -18.67 -6.61 7.58
C TRP A 98 -17.64 -5.50 7.37
N LEU A 99 -17.18 -5.32 6.13
CA LEU A 99 -15.90 -4.64 5.88
C LEU A 99 -15.98 -3.12 5.80
N GLY A 100 -17.18 -2.51 5.81
CA GLY A 100 -17.28 -1.06 5.73
C GLY A 100 -16.73 -0.51 4.41
N HIS A 101 -16.01 0.61 4.51
CA HIS A 101 -15.27 1.19 3.39
C HIS A 101 -14.11 0.30 2.95
N ALA A 102 -13.60 -0.56 3.83
CA ALA A 102 -12.54 -1.50 3.53
C ALA A 102 -11.28 -0.86 2.91
N ASN A 103 -10.92 0.35 3.34
CA ASN A 103 -9.93 1.21 2.66
C ASN A 103 -8.57 0.53 2.47
N ASP A 104 -8.20 -0.38 3.36
CA ASP A 104 -6.91 -1.06 3.30
C ASP A 104 -6.97 -2.41 4.00
N MET A 105 -6.01 -3.28 3.67
CA MET A 105 -5.91 -4.59 4.32
C MET A 105 -4.46 -5.08 4.42
N THR A 106 -4.23 -6.00 5.34
CA THR A 106 -2.96 -6.72 5.44
C THR A 106 -3.19 -8.21 5.64
N ILE A 107 -2.25 -9.03 5.16
CA ILE A 107 -2.29 -10.49 5.28
C ILE A 107 -1.41 -10.92 6.43
N VAL A 108 -1.93 -11.83 7.26
CA VAL A 108 -1.23 -12.38 8.41
C VAL A 108 -1.47 -13.88 8.46
N ASP A 109 -0.39 -14.65 8.60
CA ASP A 109 -0.48 -16.08 8.87
C ASP A 109 -0.43 -16.31 10.39
N ILE A 110 -1.42 -17.05 10.90
CA ILE A 110 -1.57 -17.36 12.32
C ILE A 110 -1.81 -18.86 12.42
N ASP A 111 -0.96 -19.57 13.17
CA ASP A 111 -1.08 -21.02 13.39
C ASP A 111 -1.27 -21.84 12.08
N GLY A 112 -0.54 -21.46 11.02
CA GLY A 112 -0.62 -22.11 9.71
C GLY A 112 -1.85 -21.75 8.86
N GLN A 113 -2.68 -20.79 9.30
CA GLN A 113 -3.87 -20.33 8.59
C GLN A 113 -3.72 -18.89 8.12
N HIS A 114 -4.23 -18.61 6.93
CA HIS A 114 -4.17 -17.28 6.34
C HIS A 114 -5.32 -16.39 6.82
N HIS A 115 -4.99 -15.15 7.14
CA HIS A 115 -5.95 -14.15 7.58
C HIS A 115 -5.79 -12.84 6.83
N MET A 116 -6.92 -12.16 6.59
CA MET A 116 -6.97 -10.77 6.17
C MET A 116 -7.42 -9.92 7.35
N PHE A 117 -6.70 -8.85 7.63
CA PHE A 117 -7.11 -7.81 8.57
C PHE A 117 -7.46 -6.57 7.75
N VAL A 118 -8.72 -6.15 7.83
CA VAL A 118 -9.31 -5.11 6.96
C VAL A 118 -9.78 -3.95 7.82
N VAL A 119 -9.27 -2.74 7.57
CA VAL A 119 -9.77 -1.52 8.23
C VAL A 119 -11.08 -1.08 7.60
N THR A 120 -12.09 -0.83 8.42
CA THR A 120 -13.46 -0.60 7.92
C THR A 120 -13.80 0.87 7.73
N MET A 121 -13.04 1.77 8.37
CA MET A 121 -13.33 3.20 8.53
C MET A 121 -14.69 3.54 9.18
N LYS A 122 -15.42 2.55 9.74
CA LYS A 122 -16.70 2.83 10.40
C LYS A 122 -16.49 3.57 11.71
N SER A 123 -17.29 4.61 11.97
CA SER A 123 -17.31 5.35 13.24
C SER A 123 -18.07 4.63 14.37
N SER A 124 -18.77 3.54 14.04
CA SER A 124 -19.47 2.67 14.98
C SER A 124 -19.30 1.20 14.59
N GLY A 125 -19.51 0.28 15.54
CA GLY A 125 -19.26 -1.14 15.33
C GLY A 125 -17.75 -1.46 15.28
N ALA A 126 -17.34 -2.36 14.38
CA ALA A 126 -15.96 -2.78 14.23
C ALA A 126 -15.16 -1.85 13.31
N GLN A 127 -13.99 -1.38 13.77
CA GLN A 127 -13.04 -0.58 12.99
C GLN A 127 -12.03 -1.47 12.25
N LEU A 128 -11.84 -2.70 12.74
CA LEU A 128 -11.00 -3.73 12.13
C LEU A 128 -11.76 -5.05 12.11
N VAL A 129 -11.76 -5.72 10.95
CA VAL A 129 -12.33 -7.07 10.79
C VAL A 129 -11.21 -8.03 10.43
N ARG A 130 -11.20 -9.19 11.07
CA ARG A 130 -10.35 -10.33 10.71
C ARG A 130 -11.18 -11.35 9.94
N LEU A 131 -10.74 -11.69 8.74
CA LEU A 131 -11.24 -12.82 7.97
C LEU A 131 -10.20 -13.93 7.98
N ARG A 132 -10.61 -15.18 8.26
CA ARG A 132 -9.80 -16.37 7.97
C ARG A 132 -10.13 -16.82 6.56
N TYR A 133 -9.16 -17.27 5.78
CA TYR A 133 -9.44 -17.84 4.46
C TYR A 133 -8.63 -19.10 4.19
N ASP A 134 -9.22 -19.96 3.37
CA ASP A 134 -8.61 -21.17 2.83
C ASP A 134 -8.97 -21.27 1.35
N GLY A 135 -7.96 -21.29 0.50
CA GLY A 135 -8.14 -21.22 -0.95
C GLY A 135 -9.02 -20.02 -1.36
N THR A 136 -10.17 -20.30 -1.95
CA THR A 136 -11.11 -19.31 -2.50
C THR A 136 -12.22 -18.92 -1.52
N THR A 137 -12.20 -19.45 -0.29
CA THR A 137 -13.30 -19.29 0.67
C THR A 137 -12.81 -18.55 1.91
N TYR A 138 -13.58 -17.55 2.35
CA TYR A 138 -13.29 -16.75 3.54
C TYR A 138 -14.41 -16.85 4.58
N TYR A 139 -14.05 -16.63 5.84
CA TYR A 139 -14.95 -16.70 6.99
C TYR A 139 -14.69 -15.51 7.91
N HIS A 140 -15.76 -14.93 8.46
CA HIS A 140 -15.63 -13.93 9.52
C HIS A 140 -14.99 -14.56 10.75
N ALA A 141 -13.82 -14.07 11.16
CA ALA A 141 -13.01 -14.65 12.23
C ALA A 141 -12.80 -13.70 13.42
N GLY A 142 -13.15 -12.42 13.29
CA GLY A 142 -13.10 -11.50 14.42
C GLY A 142 -13.41 -10.05 14.08
N SER A 143 -13.77 -9.28 15.11
CA SER A 143 -14.17 -7.87 15.01
C SER A 143 -13.61 -7.09 16.19
N TYR A 144 -12.94 -5.97 15.92
CA TYR A 144 -12.23 -5.20 16.94
C TYR A 144 -12.62 -3.73 16.88
N GLN A 145 -12.69 -3.11 18.05
CA GLN A 145 -12.72 -1.66 18.16
C GLN A 145 -11.29 -1.14 18.11
N VAL A 146 -11.07 -0.06 17.37
CA VAL A 146 -9.78 0.63 17.36
C VAL A 146 -9.98 1.96 18.05
N ARG A 147 -9.09 2.31 18.98
CA ARG A 147 -9.21 3.51 19.80
C ARG A 147 -7.94 4.33 19.82
N LEU A 148 -8.09 5.64 19.94
CA LEU A 148 -7.01 6.59 20.21
C LEU A 148 -7.41 7.41 21.42
N ASN A 149 -6.61 7.37 22.49
CA ASN A 149 -6.89 8.08 23.75
C ASN A 149 -8.31 7.80 24.29
N GLY A 150 -8.75 6.54 24.20
CA GLY A 150 -10.08 6.11 24.65
C GLY A 150 -11.24 6.39 23.70
N ALA A 151 -11.07 7.22 22.67
CA ALA A 151 -12.11 7.49 21.65
C ALA A 151 -12.02 6.50 20.48
N VAL A 152 -13.15 6.19 19.83
CA VAL A 152 -13.15 5.37 18.60
C VAL A 152 -12.34 6.08 17.51
N ALA A 153 -11.41 5.37 16.90
CA ALA A 153 -10.59 5.85 15.80
C ALA A 153 -10.94 5.11 14.51
N THR A 154 -11.02 5.81 13.38
CA THR A 154 -11.38 5.24 12.06
C THR A 154 -10.17 5.23 11.13
N PRO A 155 -9.17 4.36 11.35
CA PRO A 155 -7.98 4.33 10.51
C PRO A 155 -8.35 3.99 9.06
N SER A 156 -7.66 4.65 8.13
CA SER A 156 -7.79 4.43 6.68
C SER A 156 -6.69 3.54 6.09
N GLY A 157 -5.70 3.12 6.88
CA GLY A 157 -4.66 2.20 6.43
C GLY A 157 -4.22 1.22 7.50
N ILE A 158 -3.72 0.06 7.08
CA ILE A 158 -3.15 -0.94 7.99
C ILE A 158 -2.04 -1.74 7.29
N HIS A 159 -0.96 -2.01 8.02
CA HIS A 159 0.01 -3.02 7.61
C HIS A 159 0.56 -3.80 8.80
N ARG A 160 0.73 -5.11 8.64
CA ARG A 160 1.41 -5.97 9.61
C ARG A 160 2.90 -5.63 9.66
N VAL A 161 3.42 -5.37 10.85
CA VAL A 161 4.85 -5.15 11.08
C VAL A 161 5.54 -6.46 11.46
N SER A 162 4.98 -7.18 12.43
CA SER A 162 5.54 -8.45 12.90
C SER A 162 4.48 -9.34 13.54
N VAL A 163 4.80 -10.62 13.67
CA VAL A 163 3.99 -11.63 14.37
C VAL A 163 4.92 -12.34 15.34
N SER A 164 4.52 -12.45 16.60
CA SER A 164 5.18 -13.26 17.61
C SER A 164 4.27 -14.40 18.05
N SER A 165 4.74 -15.24 18.99
CA SER A 165 3.93 -16.30 19.59
C SER A 165 2.74 -15.78 20.41
N SER A 166 2.72 -14.49 20.78
CA SER A 166 1.71 -13.89 21.66
C SER A 166 0.93 -12.75 21.02
N ALA A 167 1.46 -12.07 20.01
CA ALA A 167 0.85 -10.88 19.45
C ALA A 167 1.15 -10.65 17.96
N ILE A 168 0.30 -9.83 17.35
CA ILE A 168 0.51 -9.26 16.02
C ILE A 168 0.71 -7.75 16.22
N THR A 169 1.81 -7.22 15.69
CA THR A 169 2.10 -5.79 15.70
C THR A 169 1.71 -5.19 14.36
N PHE A 170 0.99 -4.07 14.39
CA PHE A 170 0.52 -3.36 13.22
C PHE A 170 1.01 -1.91 13.21
N MET A 171 1.16 -1.37 12.00
CA MET A 171 1.03 0.05 11.75
C MET A 171 -0.38 0.33 11.24
N PHE A 172 -1.01 1.38 11.77
CA PHE A 172 -2.24 1.95 11.27
C PHE A 172 -1.98 3.33 10.71
N LYS A 173 -2.86 3.82 9.85
CA LYS A 173 -2.77 5.17 9.27
C LYS A 173 -4.11 5.89 9.32
N SER A 174 -4.10 7.17 9.65
CA SER A 174 -5.23 8.10 9.45
C SER A 174 -4.71 9.37 8.80
N GLY A 175 -5.18 9.67 7.58
CA GLY A 175 -4.57 10.70 6.76
C GLY A 175 -3.08 10.42 6.58
N ARG A 176 -2.24 11.35 7.06
CA ARG A 176 -0.76 11.27 6.99
C ARG A 176 -0.11 10.75 8.27
N THR A 177 -0.88 10.49 9.32
CA THR A 177 -0.35 10.08 10.62
C THR A 177 -0.29 8.56 10.70
N ILE A 178 0.87 8.04 11.09
CA ILE A 178 1.10 6.62 11.37
C ILE A 178 0.99 6.38 12.87
N TYR A 179 0.32 5.28 13.22
CA TYR A 179 0.12 4.81 14.57
C TYR A 179 0.64 3.38 14.70
N ASN A 180 1.21 3.04 15.85
CA ASN A 180 1.52 1.67 16.21
C ASN A 180 0.38 1.09 17.05
N ALA A 181 0.13 -0.20 16.89
CA ALA A 181 -0.73 -0.96 17.79
C ALA A 181 -0.35 -2.44 17.82
N SER A 182 -0.90 -3.15 18.80
CA SER A 182 -0.72 -4.59 18.96
C SER A 182 -2.05 -5.27 19.23
N LEU A 183 -2.19 -6.51 18.76
CA LEU A 183 -3.34 -7.37 19.00
C LEU A 183 -2.84 -8.72 19.52
N PRO A 184 -3.42 -9.28 20.60
CA PRO A 184 -3.10 -10.65 21.01
C PRO A 184 -3.36 -11.64 19.87
N LEU A 185 -2.42 -12.55 19.62
CA LEU A 185 -2.35 -13.38 18.42
C LEU A 185 -3.67 -14.09 18.09
N ARG A 186 -4.36 -14.59 19.12
CA ARG A 186 -5.58 -15.41 18.99
C ARG A 186 -6.86 -14.70 19.40
N ALA A 187 -6.79 -13.41 19.76
CA ALA A 187 -8.01 -12.65 20.04
C ALA A 187 -8.94 -12.71 18.83
N SER A 188 -10.24 -12.86 19.04
CA SER A 188 -11.29 -12.75 18.00
C SER A 188 -12.14 -11.49 18.16
N SER A 189 -11.96 -10.78 19.27
CA SER A 189 -12.58 -9.50 19.55
C SER A 189 -11.77 -8.71 20.58
N GLY A 190 -12.05 -7.42 20.72
CA GLY A 190 -11.46 -6.59 21.75
C GLY A 190 -11.22 -5.16 21.28
N THR A 191 -10.49 -4.42 22.10
CA THR A 191 -10.03 -3.06 21.81
C THR A 191 -8.56 -3.10 21.41
N ILE A 192 -8.22 -2.36 20.36
CA ILE A 192 -6.86 -2.11 19.90
C ILE A 192 -6.58 -0.63 20.13
N ASP A 193 -5.65 -0.32 21.04
CA ASP A 193 -5.26 1.06 21.33
C ASP A 193 -4.13 1.51 20.40
N LEU A 194 -4.34 2.64 19.75
CA LEU A 194 -3.39 3.30 18.86
C LEU A 194 -2.44 4.18 19.67
N THR A 195 -1.16 4.10 19.36
CA THR A 195 -0.14 5.05 19.81
C THR A 195 0.42 5.78 18.60
N GLN A 196 0.32 7.11 18.56
CA GLN A 196 0.89 7.89 17.45
C GLN A 196 2.41 7.67 17.37
N ALA A 197 2.91 7.42 16.16
CA ALA A 197 4.33 7.20 15.89
C ALA A 197 4.94 8.44 15.20
N PHE A 198 4.59 8.66 13.94
CA PHE A 198 5.14 9.74 13.10
C PHE A 198 4.13 10.21 12.06
N THR A 199 4.43 11.29 11.37
CA THR A 199 3.65 11.80 10.24
C THR A 199 4.44 11.72 8.94
N LEU A 200 3.73 11.57 7.82
CA LEU A 200 4.30 11.53 6.48
C LEU A 200 4.34 12.95 5.88
N GLN A 201 5.51 13.41 5.46
CA GLN A 201 5.62 14.64 4.66
C GLN A 201 5.07 14.40 3.26
N VAL A 202 4.12 15.23 2.83
CA VAL A 202 3.56 15.21 1.46
C VAL A 202 3.94 16.49 0.71
N GLU A 203 3.77 17.66 1.34
CA GLU A 203 4.15 18.94 0.75
C GLU A 203 5.66 18.99 0.45
N GLY A 204 6.01 19.43 -0.75
CA GLY A 204 7.40 19.52 -1.18
C GLY A 204 8.07 18.18 -1.52
N ALA A 205 7.34 17.05 -1.46
CA ALA A 205 7.87 15.78 -1.94
C ALA A 205 8.21 15.86 -3.44
N LEU A 206 9.30 15.18 -3.82
CA LEU A 206 9.77 15.15 -5.19
C LEU A 206 9.18 13.95 -5.94
N VAL A 207 8.65 14.21 -7.13
CA VAL A 207 8.22 13.20 -8.08
C VAL A 207 8.97 13.45 -9.37
N ASN A 208 9.75 12.45 -9.81
CA ASN A 208 10.71 12.61 -10.90
C ASN A 208 11.64 13.83 -10.70
N GLY A 209 12.14 14.00 -9.47
CA GLY A 209 13.07 15.09 -9.11
C GLY A 209 12.45 16.49 -8.98
N ALA A 210 11.13 16.65 -9.20
CA ALA A 210 10.45 17.95 -9.12
C ALA A 210 9.32 17.93 -8.09
N THR A 211 9.04 19.07 -7.47
CA THR A 211 7.89 19.22 -6.59
C THR A 211 6.59 19.14 -7.40
N VAL A 212 5.55 18.56 -6.79
CA VAL A 212 4.19 18.58 -7.35
C VAL A 212 3.37 19.59 -6.56
N PRO A 213 3.05 20.78 -7.12
CA PRO A 213 2.50 21.90 -6.34
C PRO A 213 1.18 21.59 -5.64
N ASP A 214 0.32 20.77 -6.24
CA ASP A 214 -1.00 20.44 -5.70
C ASP A 214 -1.06 19.12 -4.93
N LEU A 215 0.10 18.51 -4.62
CA LEU A 215 0.17 17.18 -4.02
C LEU A 215 -0.54 17.08 -2.65
N GLY A 216 -0.53 18.16 -1.86
CA GLY A 216 -1.25 18.22 -0.59
C GLY A 216 -2.76 18.07 -0.69
N THR A 217 -3.33 18.26 -1.89
CA THR A 217 -4.77 18.11 -2.19
C THR A 217 -5.17 16.72 -2.67
N PHE A 218 -4.20 15.81 -2.84
CA PHE A 218 -4.49 14.44 -3.25
C PHE A 218 -5.17 13.68 -2.12
N VAL A 219 -6.12 12.80 -2.49
CA VAL A 219 -6.76 11.87 -1.58
C VAL A 219 -5.72 10.84 -1.11
N ASN A 220 -5.75 10.56 0.18
CA ASN A 220 -4.81 9.68 0.86
C ASN A 220 -5.40 8.27 0.89
N GLN A 221 -4.69 7.30 0.31
CA GLN A 221 -5.22 5.95 0.13
C GLN A 221 -4.63 4.97 1.17
N GLY A 222 -4.61 3.65 0.91
CA GLY A 222 -3.97 2.67 1.79
C GLY A 222 -2.46 2.88 1.93
N PHE A 223 -1.72 1.90 2.46
CA PHE A 223 -0.26 1.91 2.39
C PHE A 223 0.34 0.50 2.50
N PHE A 224 1.59 0.36 2.06
CA PHE A 224 2.37 -0.87 2.28
C PHE A 224 3.61 -0.56 3.11
N TYR A 225 3.97 -1.46 4.02
CA TYR A 225 5.21 -1.37 4.80
C TYR A 225 6.06 -2.63 4.65
N ASP A 226 7.20 -2.48 3.98
CA ASP A 226 8.24 -3.50 3.91
C ASP A 226 9.04 -3.47 5.21
N ALA A 227 8.62 -4.28 6.19
CA ALA A 227 9.25 -4.33 7.51
C ALA A 227 10.73 -4.74 7.47
N PRO A 228 11.15 -5.79 6.72
CA PRO A 228 12.56 -6.11 6.56
C PRO A 228 13.43 -4.95 6.07
N LYS A 229 12.90 -4.13 5.16
CA LYS A 229 13.64 -3.03 4.53
C LYS A 229 13.41 -1.67 5.17
N LYS A 230 12.44 -1.56 6.09
CA LYS A 230 12.01 -0.31 6.71
C LYS A 230 11.58 0.73 5.67
N VAL A 231 10.82 0.29 4.66
CA VAL A 231 10.33 1.14 3.58
C VAL A 231 8.80 1.16 3.57
N LEU A 232 8.20 2.35 3.55
CA LEU A 232 6.76 2.55 3.44
C LEU A 232 6.42 3.14 2.07
N TYR A 233 5.38 2.60 1.43
CA TYR A 233 4.85 3.06 0.15
C TYR A 233 3.45 3.62 0.36
N TYR A 234 3.24 4.85 -0.12
CA TYR A 234 2.08 5.65 0.21
C TYR A 234 1.39 6.18 -1.06
N PRO A 235 0.34 5.50 -1.54
CA PRO A 235 -0.46 5.96 -2.66
C PRO A 235 -1.28 7.22 -2.33
N LEU A 236 -1.25 8.16 -3.27
CA LEU A 236 -1.99 9.41 -3.30
C LEU A 236 -2.66 9.54 -4.66
N THR A 237 -3.92 9.99 -4.67
CA THR A 237 -4.73 10.04 -5.90
C THR A 237 -5.41 11.39 -6.08
N LYS A 238 -5.54 11.84 -7.34
CA LYS A 238 -6.39 12.96 -7.74
C LYS A 238 -6.79 12.84 -9.21
N ASP A 239 -8.08 12.74 -9.48
CA ASP A 239 -8.64 12.59 -10.83
C ASP A 239 -8.01 11.40 -11.57
N ASN A 240 -7.36 11.65 -12.71
CA ASN A 240 -6.63 10.66 -13.50
C ASN A 240 -5.16 10.49 -13.10
N ARG A 241 -4.73 11.06 -11.97
CA ARG A 241 -3.36 11.03 -11.47
C ARG A 241 -3.28 10.19 -10.20
N SER A 242 -2.34 9.27 -10.17
CA SER A 242 -1.93 8.54 -8.97
C SER A 242 -0.43 8.64 -8.79
N ILE A 243 0.02 8.89 -7.56
CA ILE A 243 1.43 8.98 -7.16
C ILE A 243 1.65 8.03 -5.99
N VAL A 244 2.77 7.31 -5.97
CA VAL A 244 3.20 6.57 -4.79
C VAL A 244 4.46 7.24 -4.25
N LEU A 245 4.36 7.81 -3.05
CA LEU A 245 5.51 8.31 -2.32
C LEU A 245 6.16 7.17 -1.53
N VAL A 246 7.48 7.24 -1.38
CA VAL A 246 8.26 6.23 -0.64
C VAL A 246 8.90 6.90 0.57
N TYR A 247 8.91 6.22 1.72
CA TYR A 247 9.56 6.68 2.94
C TYR A 247 10.53 5.60 3.41
N ARG A 248 11.82 5.95 3.50
CA ARG A 248 12.89 5.01 3.88
C ARG A 248 13.24 5.14 5.36
N ASN A 249 13.82 4.08 5.91
CA ASN A 249 14.29 4.02 7.31
C ASN A 249 13.18 4.31 8.34
N VAL A 250 11.93 4.02 8.00
CA VAL A 250 10.79 4.17 8.91
C VAL A 250 10.49 2.85 9.62
N SER A 251 10.13 2.93 10.89
CA SER A 251 9.89 1.78 11.76
C SER A 251 8.92 2.15 12.88
N PRO A 252 8.46 1.19 13.70
CA PRO A 252 7.64 1.51 14.87
C PRO A 252 8.31 2.49 15.85
N ALA A 253 9.64 2.58 15.85
CA ALA A 253 10.39 3.52 16.70
C ALA A 253 10.56 4.92 16.07
N THR A 254 10.13 5.13 14.82
CA THR A 254 10.24 6.43 14.15
C THR A 254 9.29 7.43 14.78
N THR A 255 9.79 8.66 15.01
CA THR A 255 9.05 9.78 15.60
C THR A 255 9.15 11.02 14.71
N GLY A 256 8.26 12.00 14.93
CA GLY A 256 8.29 13.28 14.20
C GLY A 256 7.72 13.17 12.79
N THR A 257 8.30 13.89 11.84
CA THR A 257 7.87 13.89 10.43
C THR A 257 8.87 13.14 9.57
N ALA A 258 8.44 12.09 8.87
CA ALA A 258 9.25 11.35 7.92
C ALA A 258 9.22 12.01 6.54
N PRO A 259 10.37 12.40 5.97
CA PRO A 259 10.43 12.96 4.62
C PRO A 259 10.22 11.88 3.57
N ALA A 260 9.57 12.24 2.46
CA ALA A 260 9.50 11.38 1.28
C ALA A 260 10.91 11.23 0.68
N ALA A 261 11.20 10.03 0.17
CA ALA A 261 12.41 9.71 -0.55
C ALA A 261 12.53 10.62 -1.78
N THR A 262 13.71 11.20 -1.98
CA THR A 262 14.00 12.08 -3.13
C THR A 262 14.49 11.29 -4.35
N ASP A 263 14.89 10.04 -4.14
CA ASP A 263 15.51 9.15 -5.12
C ASP A 263 14.54 8.14 -5.75
N LEU A 264 13.31 8.02 -5.25
CA LEU A 264 12.34 7.04 -5.73
C LEU A 264 10.92 7.58 -5.67
N SER A 265 10.24 7.58 -6.83
CA SER A 265 8.84 7.96 -6.93
C SER A 265 8.12 7.21 -8.05
N PHE A 266 6.81 7.09 -7.91
CA PHE A 266 5.95 6.48 -8.92
C PHE A 266 4.85 7.47 -9.30
N ARG A 267 4.50 7.56 -10.58
CA ARG A 267 3.35 8.37 -11.02
C ARG A 267 2.72 7.81 -12.27
N ILE A 268 1.42 7.57 -12.21
CA ILE A 268 0.57 7.37 -13.37
C ILE A 268 -0.25 8.64 -13.60
N THR A 269 -0.29 9.10 -14.84
CA THR A 269 -1.24 10.13 -15.30
C THR A 269 -1.91 9.55 -16.53
N SER A 270 -3.14 9.07 -16.38
CA SER A 270 -3.81 8.32 -17.43
C SER A 270 -4.44 9.25 -18.47
N SER A 271 -4.19 8.98 -19.75
CA SER A 271 -4.96 9.57 -20.85
C SER A 271 -6.20 8.76 -21.21
N ALA A 272 -6.29 7.50 -20.79
CA ALA A 272 -7.39 6.58 -21.11
C ALA A 272 -8.56 6.67 -20.13
N TYR A 273 -8.31 7.17 -18.92
CA TYR A 273 -9.26 7.20 -17.83
C TYR A 273 -9.38 8.60 -17.25
N SER A 274 -10.62 9.08 -17.07
CA SER A 274 -10.88 10.35 -16.36
C SER A 274 -10.66 10.22 -14.86
N LYS A 275 -10.75 8.99 -14.35
CA LYS A 275 -10.49 8.61 -12.96
C LYS A 275 -9.44 7.50 -12.94
N PHE A 276 -8.37 7.66 -12.18
CA PHE A 276 -7.33 6.65 -12.00
C PHE A 276 -6.80 6.71 -10.57
N GLU A 277 -7.41 5.94 -9.69
CA GLU A 277 -7.06 5.89 -8.27
C GLU A 277 -6.32 4.60 -7.98
N ILE A 278 -5.10 4.70 -7.46
CA ILE A 278 -4.42 3.59 -6.81
C ILE A 278 -4.93 3.54 -5.37
N GLU A 279 -5.71 2.53 -5.02
CA GLU A 279 -6.36 2.41 -3.70
C GLU A 279 -5.41 1.78 -2.66
N GLY A 280 -4.59 0.83 -3.09
CA GLY A 280 -3.55 0.24 -2.27
C GLY A 280 -2.41 -0.36 -3.09
N VAL A 281 -1.30 -0.64 -2.42
CA VAL A 281 -0.09 -1.18 -3.03
C VAL A 281 0.46 -2.33 -2.20
N GLY A 282 1.32 -3.17 -2.78
CA GLY A 282 1.96 -4.26 -2.05
C GLY A 282 3.10 -4.90 -2.83
N ILE A 283 4.11 -5.40 -2.11
CA ILE A 283 5.27 -6.05 -2.73
C ILE A 283 5.17 -7.57 -2.66
N SER A 284 5.46 -8.22 -3.78
CA SER A 284 5.62 -9.68 -3.86
C SER A 284 6.70 -10.02 -4.89
N ASP A 285 7.64 -10.88 -4.53
CA ASP A 285 8.85 -11.21 -5.33
C ASP A 285 9.57 -9.96 -5.88
N GLY A 286 9.72 -8.95 -5.03
CA GLY A 286 10.38 -7.69 -5.38
C GLY A 286 9.57 -6.76 -6.30
N LYS A 287 8.43 -7.18 -6.85
CA LYS A 287 7.60 -6.32 -7.70
C LYS A 287 6.57 -5.55 -6.87
N LEU A 288 6.28 -4.31 -7.26
CA LEU A 288 5.23 -3.48 -6.64
C LEU A 288 3.93 -3.62 -7.42
N TYR A 289 2.95 -4.27 -6.79
CA TYR A 289 1.59 -4.43 -7.29
C TYR A 289 0.66 -3.39 -6.69
N PHE A 290 -0.45 -3.16 -7.37
CA PHE A 290 -1.49 -2.24 -6.93
C PHE A 290 -2.84 -2.61 -7.53
N ASN A 291 -3.93 -2.18 -6.89
CA ASN A 291 -5.26 -2.19 -7.49
C ASN A 291 -5.68 -0.78 -7.91
N THR A 292 -6.69 -0.70 -8.78
CA THR A 292 -7.23 0.60 -9.19
C THR A 292 -8.74 0.67 -9.18
N ASN A 293 -9.25 1.83 -8.76
CA ASN A 293 -10.57 2.34 -9.10
C ASN A 293 -10.40 3.29 -10.29
N ARG A 294 -10.71 2.85 -11.50
CA ARG A 294 -10.49 3.62 -12.73
C ARG A 294 -11.66 3.53 -13.68
N SER A 295 -12.01 4.65 -14.29
CA SER A 295 -13.18 4.75 -15.17
C SER A 295 -13.01 5.80 -16.25
N ASN A 296 -13.80 5.67 -17.30
CA ASN A 296 -14.02 6.67 -18.34
C ASN A 296 -15.50 6.70 -18.75
N SER A 297 -15.82 7.41 -19.83
CA SER A 297 -17.19 7.53 -20.35
C SER A 297 -17.84 6.20 -20.76
N SER A 298 -17.05 5.14 -20.98
CA SER A 298 -17.51 3.81 -21.36
C SER A 298 -17.72 2.87 -20.16
N GLY A 299 -17.35 3.29 -18.94
CA GLY A 299 -17.59 2.53 -17.70
C GLY A 299 -16.37 2.39 -16.79
N ALA A 300 -16.46 1.43 -15.86
CA ALA A 300 -15.39 1.06 -14.94
C ALA A 300 -14.44 0.03 -15.55
N TYR A 301 -13.14 0.20 -15.30
CA TYR A 301 -12.06 -0.63 -15.85
C TYR A 301 -11.12 -1.14 -14.76
N ASP A 302 -11.66 -1.34 -13.58
CA ASP A 302 -10.93 -1.71 -12.39
C ASP A 302 -10.10 -2.99 -12.58
N GLY A 303 -9.01 -3.08 -11.83
CA GLY A 303 -8.11 -4.22 -11.93
C GLY A 303 -7.00 -4.20 -10.91
N VAL A 304 -6.15 -5.22 -11.03
CA VAL A 304 -4.86 -5.33 -10.34
C VAL A 304 -3.74 -5.31 -11.37
N HIS A 305 -2.64 -4.66 -10.99
CA HIS A 305 -1.58 -4.22 -11.88
C HIS A 305 -0.22 -4.37 -11.22
N VAL A 306 0.83 -4.22 -12.02
CA VAL A 306 2.22 -4.18 -11.55
C VAL A 306 2.96 -3.02 -12.21
N PHE A 307 3.77 -2.29 -11.44
CA PHE A 307 4.66 -1.27 -12.02
C PHE A 307 5.77 -1.93 -12.85
N ASN A 308 6.00 -1.43 -14.06
CA ASN A 308 7.00 -1.99 -14.95
C ASN A 308 8.41 -1.59 -14.51
N GLY A 309 9.35 -2.54 -14.53
CA GLY A 309 10.77 -2.31 -14.29
C GLY A 309 11.16 -2.09 -12.81
N TYR A 310 10.19 -1.92 -11.90
CA TYR A 310 10.51 -1.77 -10.49
C TYR A 310 10.85 -3.11 -9.84
N VAL A 311 12.00 -3.15 -9.16
CA VAL A 311 12.40 -4.23 -8.27
C VAL A 311 12.79 -3.61 -6.94
N ALA A 312 12.09 -3.98 -5.88
CA ALA A 312 12.45 -3.61 -4.52
C ALA A 312 13.78 -4.28 -4.17
N ALA A 313 14.85 -3.48 -4.13
CA ALA A 313 16.14 -3.83 -3.55
C ALA A 313 16.03 -3.96 -2.03
#